data_AF-A0A7L8UHU4-F1
#
_entry.id   AF-A0A7L8UHU4-F1
#
_cell.length_a   1.000
_cell.length_b   1.000
_cell.length_c   1.000
_cell.angle_alpha   90.00
_cell.angle_beta   90.00
_cell.angle_gamma   90.00
#
_symmetry.space_group_name_H-M   'P 1'
#
loop_
_entity.id
_entity.type
_entity.pdbx_description
1 polymer ?
#
loop_
_entity_poly.entity_id
_entity_poly.type
_entity_poly.pdbx_seq_one_letter_code
_entity_poly.pdbx_strand_id
1 'polypeptide(L)'
;MANFFSNLFGRNNDPKSIISFDIIDSIYAHLYHEQNSLEFRMKGIRDSVLVNLYTFPTSLDHEEGKAEIEKAGFKNAYEVLNELYKKIDIGVLTDEVIEQNLEYDFIHIQFYSEPSAEMKKYFNRVLNNFIIFFCCTNSLEVNDFKILYSSSHFIDYIKGILETESLDVNKPKNETQEIGIKDFKKVLQAICQYLNIEIPENIELPSSENLIEIEDVKVETFEEFIRLVSRGNIEEKDLKKQSKKLLKNFKKESKEYHEIVENHWSFFESIDCWNSDWKFDPEDAEYFISELIGEDLNFEYPEETYSHDLFPYIQSALKKRNLELMTYDTHGDNYLFFVANKNDVGRILELSELTKIEINQL
;
A
#
# COMPACT_ATOMS: atom_id res chain seq x y z
N MET A 1 28.79 25.30 15.93
CA MET A 1 27.72 26.17 16.46
C MET A 1 26.33 25.60 16.22
N ALA A 2 26.03 24.98 15.06
CA ALA A 2 24.76 24.28 14.81
C ALA A 2 24.48 23.13 15.81
N ASN A 3 25.46 22.26 16.09
CA ASN A 3 25.33 21.15 17.05
C ASN A 3 25.17 21.59 18.52
N PHE A 4 25.31 22.88 18.84
CA PHE A 4 25.19 23.39 20.21
C PHE A 4 23.74 23.80 20.54
N PHE A 5 22.96 24.22 19.53
CA PHE A 5 21.54 24.57 19.71
C PHE A 5 20.59 23.39 19.46
N SER A 6 20.97 22.40 18.64
CA SER A 6 20.19 21.15 18.50
C SER A 6 20.11 20.38 19.84
N ASN A 7 21.19 20.41 20.62
CA ASN A 7 21.26 19.84 21.97
C ASN A 7 20.48 20.62 23.03
N LEU A 8 20.11 21.88 22.78
CA LEU A 8 19.37 22.68 23.76
C LEU A 8 17.87 22.36 23.79
N PHE A 9 17.35 21.73 22.73
CA PHE A 9 15.92 21.40 22.58
C PHE A 9 15.64 19.91 22.39
N GLY A 10 16.61 19.02 22.62
CA GLY A 10 16.36 17.57 22.70
C GLY A 10 15.81 16.90 21.44
N ARG A 11 15.89 17.53 20.26
CA ARG A 11 15.44 16.93 19.00
C ARG A 11 16.36 15.78 18.61
N ASN A 12 15.79 14.68 18.11
CA ASN A 12 16.56 13.52 17.67
C ASN A 12 17.69 13.94 16.70
N ASN A 13 18.91 13.48 16.99
CA ASN A 13 20.02 14.40 17.22
C ASN A 13 21.10 14.41 16.11
N ASP A 14 20.69 14.19 14.86
CA ASP A 14 21.56 14.41 13.70
C ASP A 14 20.86 15.34 12.69
N PRO A 15 21.23 16.64 12.62
CA PRO A 15 20.62 17.59 11.71
C PRO A 15 20.89 17.27 10.23
N LYS A 16 21.74 16.28 9.94
CA LYS A 16 22.03 15.80 8.59
C LYS A 16 21.31 14.49 8.27
N SER A 17 20.70 13.83 9.24
CA SER A 17 20.02 12.56 9.01
C SER A 17 18.60 12.80 8.50
N ILE A 18 18.19 12.01 7.50
CA ILE A 18 16.80 11.97 7.07
C ILE A 18 15.87 11.32 8.11
N ILE A 19 16.42 10.50 9.01
CA ILE A 19 15.72 10.04 10.21
C ILE A 19 15.82 11.19 11.22
N SER A 20 14.92 12.16 11.11
CA SER A 20 14.87 13.36 11.94
C SER A 20 13.42 13.74 12.26
N PHE A 21 13.24 14.54 13.30
CA PHE A 21 11.91 14.92 13.78
C PHE A 21 11.15 15.70 12.70
N ASP A 22 11.79 16.69 12.08
CA ASP A 22 11.13 17.55 11.09
C ASP A 22 10.61 16.75 9.88
N ILE A 23 11.33 15.70 9.45
CA ILE A 23 10.87 14.82 8.36
C ILE A 23 9.71 13.94 8.81
N ILE A 24 9.85 13.26 9.95
CA ILE A 24 8.83 12.33 10.46
C ILE A 24 7.54 13.08 10.84
N ASP A 25 7.66 14.28 11.42
CA ASP A 25 6.54 15.17 11.76
C ASP A 25 5.83 15.66 10.50
N SER A 26 6.57 15.98 9.43
CA SER A 26 5.97 16.34 8.13
C SER A 26 5.20 15.16 7.51
N ILE A 27 5.73 13.94 7.62
CA ILE A 27 5.04 12.73 7.18
C ILE A 27 3.77 12.51 8.03
N TYR A 28 3.88 12.63 9.35
CA TYR A 28 2.74 12.54 10.27
C TYR A 28 1.65 13.55 9.93
N ALA A 29 1.99 14.82 9.74
CA ALA A 29 1.04 15.87 9.41
C ALA A 29 0.26 15.55 8.13
N HIS A 30 0.93 15.04 7.10
CA HIS A 30 0.26 14.60 5.88
C HIS A 30 -0.67 13.39 6.15
N LEU A 31 -0.18 12.38 6.88
CA LEU A 31 -0.98 11.20 7.20
C LEU A 31 -2.24 11.54 8.02
N TYR A 32 -2.12 12.49 8.94
CA TYR A 32 -3.19 12.90 9.83
C TYR A 32 -4.24 13.77 9.12
N HIS A 33 -3.82 14.65 8.20
CA HIS A 33 -4.72 15.61 7.56
C HIS A 33 -5.27 15.18 6.20
N GLU A 34 -4.58 14.30 5.47
CA GLU A 34 -4.94 13.94 4.10
C GLU A 34 -5.37 12.47 3.97
N GLN A 35 -4.49 11.54 4.31
CA GLN A 35 -4.75 10.10 4.18
C GLN A 35 -3.95 9.29 5.21
N ASN A 36 -4.62 8.46 5.99
CA ASN A 36 -3.98 7.72 7.09
C ASN A 36 -3.21 6.46 6.64
N SER A 37 -3.22 6.11 5.35
CA SER A 37 -2.54 4.95 4.79
C SER A 37 -1.98 5.25 3.40
N LEU A 38 -0.76 4.78 3.15
CA LEU A 38 -0.06 4.87 1.86
C LEU A 38 0.47 3.49 1.47
N GLU A 39 0.31 3.16 0.19
CA GLU A 39 0.99 2.04 -0.46
C GLU A 39 1.63 2.53 -1.76
N PHE A 40 2.93 2.30 -1.93
CA PHE A 40 3.62 2.68 -3.17
C PHE A 40 4.87 1.84 -3.42
N ARG A 41 5.30 1.77 -4.70
CA ARG A 41 6.54 1.12 -5.11
C ARG A 41 7.69 2.11 -5.26
N MET A 42 8.91 1.64 -5.01
CA MET A 42 10.11 2.47 -5.14
C MET A 42 11.33 1.66 -5.60
N LYS A 43 12.29 2.35 -6.21
CA LYS A 43 13.54 1.75 -6.66
C LYS A 43 14.36 1.24 -5.48
N GLY A 44 14.83 0.00 -5.61
CA GLY A 44 15.75 -0.62 -4.67
C GLY A 44 15.10 -1.20 -3.42
N ILE A 45 13.77 -1.17 -3.32
CA ILE A 45 12.98 -1.92 -2.34
C ILE A 45 12.13 -2.94 -3.12
N ARG A 46 11.98 -4.15 -2.57
CA ARG A 46 11.12 -5.17 -3.18
C ARG A 46 9.69 -4.99 -2.68
N ASP A 47 8.73 -5.21 -3.58
CA ASP A 47 7.30 -5.04 -3.34
C ASP A 47 6.93 -3.59 -2.94
N SER A 48 5.70 -3.40 -2.47
CA SER A 48 5.23 -2.10 -2.00
C SER A 48 5.80 -1.75 -0.63
N VAL A 49 6.01 -0.46 -0.41
CA VAL A 49 6.17 0.16 0.91
C VAL A 49 4.78 0.47 1.44
N LEU A 50 4.50 0.06 2.68
CA LEU A 50 3.26 0.39 3.39
C LEU A 50 3.58 1.40 4.50
N VAL A 51 2.78 2.47 4.59
CA VAL A 51 2.90 3.49 5.65
C VAL A 51 1.52 3.72 6.21
N ASN A 52 1.32 3.45 7.51
CA ASN A 52 0.03 3.58 8.16
C ASN A 52 0.14 4.46 9.40
N LEU A 53 -0.84 5.33 9.61
CA LEU A 53 -1.06 6.05 10.85
C LEU A 53 -2.09 5.28 11.67
N TYR A 54 -1.70 4.91 12.88
CA TYR A 54 -2.53 4.23 13.85
C TYR A 54 -2.66 5.08 15.11
N THR A 55 -3.75 4.86 15.84
CA THR A 55 -4.10 5.62 17.03
C THR A 55 -4.51 4.66 18.14
N PHE A 56 -3.85 4.74 19.29
CA PHE A 56 -4.33 4.10 20.51
C PHE A 56 -5.39 5.00 21.17
N PRO A 57 -6.54 4.46 21.63
CA PRO A 57 -6.97 3.06 21.53
C PRO A 57 -7.75 2.74 20.25
N THR A 58 -8.15 3.76 19.48
CA THR A 58 -9.23 3.69 18.49
C THR A 58 -8.94 2.75 17.31
N SER A 59 -7.70 2.68 16.84
CA SER A 59 -7.32 1.71 15.80
C SER A 59 -7.42 0.25 16.23
N LEU A 60 -7.51 -0.03 17.53
CA LEU A 60 -7.64 -1.37 18.09
C LEU A 60 -9.04 -1.63 18.67
N ASP A 61 -9.96 -0.67 18.52
CA ASP A 61 -11.33 -0.72 19.05
C ASP A 61 -12.29 -1.49 18.12
N HIS A 62 -11.83 -2.65 17.63
CA HIS A 62 -12.61 -3.59 16.83
C HIS A 62 -12.56 -4.99 17.45
N GLU A 63 -13.42 -5.91 17.00
CA GLU A 63 -13.57 -7.24 17.61
C GLU A 63 -12.25 -8.03 17.66
N GLU A 64 -11.54 -8.08 16.54
CA GLU A 64 -10.25 -8.76 16.44
C GLU A 64 -9.18 -8.11 17.33
N GLY A 65 -9.06 -6.78 17.30
CA GLY A 65 -8.09 -6.05 18.12
C GLY A 65 -8.33 -6.26 19.62
N LYS A 66 -9.58 -6.24 20.07
CA LYS A 66 -9.96 -6.56 21.46
C LYS A 66 -9.60 -8.01 21.83
N ALA A 67 -9.85 -8.95 20.93
CA ALA A 67 -9.51 -10.36 21.15
C ALA A 67 -7.99 -10.57 21.26
N GLU A 68 -7.19 -9.90 20.43
CA GLU A 68 -5.74 -9.94 20.50
C GLU A 68 -5.19 -9.32 21.79
N ILE A 69 -5.75 -8.18 22.23
CA ILE A 69 -5.40 -7.52 23.50
C ILE A 69 -5.65 -8.48 24.68
N GLU A 70 -6.84 -9.08 24.75
CA GLU A 70 -7.20 -10.02 25.82
C GLU A 70 -6.30 -11.27 25.80
N LYS A 71 -6.05 -11.82 24.61
CA LYS A 71 -5.16 -12.97 24.40
C LYS A 71 -3.72 -12.68 24.83
N ALA A 72 -3.25 -11.45 24.66
CA ALA A 72 -1.95 -11.00 25.13
C ALA A 72 -1.91 -10.71 26.65
N GLY A 73 -3.05 -10.81 27.34
CA GLY A 73 -3.16 -10.68 28.80
C GLY A 73 -3.42 -9.25 29.29
N PHE A 74 -3.84 -8.35 28.41
CA PHE A 74 -4.14 -6.95 28.72
C PHE A 74 -5.64 -6.71 28.76
N LYS A 75 -6.08 -5.71 29.54
CA LYS A 75 -7.49 -5.36 29.67
C LYS A 75 -7.97 -4.36 28.63
N ASN A 76 -7.06 -3.53 28.14
CA ASN A 76 -7.36 -2.47 27.17
C ASN A 76 -6.09 -2.09 26.40
N ALA A 77 -6.28 -1.30 25.34
CA ALA A 77 -5.19 -0.89 24.45
C ALA A 77 -4.16 0.04 25.14
N TYR A 78 -4.54 0.77 26.19
CA TYR A 78 -3.60 1.62 26.94
C TYR A 78 -2.60 0.80 27.76
N GLU A 79 -2.99 -0.37 28.28
CA GLU A 79 -2.04 -1.26 28.94
C GLU A 79 -0.99 -1.79 27.95
N VAL A 80 -1.40 -2.09 26.71
CA VAL A 80 -0.48 -2.43 25.61
C VAL A 80 0.45 -1.25 25.30
N LEU A 81 -0.10 -0.05 25.13
CA LEU A 81 0.67 1.18 24.89
C LEU A 81 1.71 1.42 25.99
N ASN A 82 1.35 1.22 27.26
CA ASN A 82 2.26 1.35 28.39
C ASN A 82 3.43 0.36 28.33
N GLU A 83 3.22 -0.89 27.89
CA GLU A 83 4.31 -1.83 27.67
C GLU A 83 5.22 -1.41 26.51
N LEU A 84 4.66 -0.84 25.44
CA LEU A 84 5.45 -0.29 24.34
C LEU A 84 6.27 0.92 24.80
N TYR A 85 5.67 1.87 25.51
CA TYR A 85 6.33 3.06 26.04
C TYR A 85 7.49 2.73 26.97
N LYS A 86 7.35 1.73 27.85
CA LYS A 86 8.45 1.25 28.71
C LYS A 86 9.68 0.81 27.91
N LYS A 87 9.50 0.19 26.74
CA LYS A 87 10.62 -0.30 25.91
C LYS A 87 11.45 0.83 25.31
N ILE A 88 10.84 1.98 25.07
CA ILE A 88 11.42 3.14 24.40
C ILE A 88 11.61 4.34 25.32
N ASP A 89 11.50 4.12 26.63
CA ASP A 89 11.70 5.13 27.68
C ASP A 89 10.78 6.35 27.54
N ILE A 90 9.52 6.11 27.17
CA ILE A 90 8.43 7.08 27.24
C ILE A 90 7.67 6.85 28.55
N GLY A 91 7.28 7.94 29.23
CA GLY A 91 6.51 7.87 30.47
C GLY A 91 5.17 7.16 30.27
N VAL A 92 4.86 6.19 31.13
CA VAL A 92 3.60 5.45 31.08
C VAL A 92 2.41 6.33 31.47
N LEU A 93 1.25 6.02 30.91
CA LEU A 93 -0.02 6.64 31.24
C LEU A 93 -0.50 6.14 32.60
N THR A 94 -0.88 7.07 33.48
CA THR A 94 -1.54 6.77 34.75
C THR A 94 -3.02 6.47 34.53
N ASP A 95 -3.67 5.81 35.49
CA ASP A 95 -5.11 5.54 35.42
C ASP A 95 -5.93 6.82 35.21
N GLU A 96 -5.55 7.92 35.88
CA GLU A 96 -6.20 9.24 35.71
C GLU A 96 -6.10 9.80 34.28
N VAL A 97 -5.03 9.49 33.55
CA VAL A 97 -4.85 9.90 32.15
C VAL A 97 -5.63 8.96 31.22
N ILE A 98 -5.63 7.66 31.53
CA ILE A 98 -6.42 6.66 30.78
C ILE A 98 -7.92 6.97 30.86
N GLU A 99 -8.42 7.40 32.02
CA GLU A 99 -9.81 7.82 32.21
C GLU A 99 -10.22 9.04 31.36
N GLN A 100 -9.27 9.86 30.91
CA GLN A 100 -9.52 10.97 29.99
C GLN A 100 -9.74 10.50 28.54
N ASN A 101 -9.45 9.23 28.26
CA ASN A 101 -9.61 8.57 26.97
C ASN A 101 -8.95 9.35 25.82
N LEU A 102 -7.72 9.80 26.04
CA LEU A 102 -6.92 10.54 25.06
C LEU A 102 -6.38 9.60 23.98
N GLU A 103 -6.17 10.15 22.80
CA GLU A 103 -5.64 9.44 21.64
C GLU A 103 -4.13 9.61 21.52
N TYR A 104 -3.45 8.53 21.15
CA TYR A 104 -1.99 8.48 21.01
C TYR A 104 -1.61 7.87 19.67
N ASP A 105 -1.10 8.71 18.79
CA ASP A 105 -0.75 8.34 17.43
C ASP A 105 0.63 7.69 17.33
N PHE A 106 0.77 6.80 16.35
CA PHE A 106 2.05 6.26 15.92
C PHE A 106 2.03 5.91 14.43
N ILE A 107 3.19 5.97 13.79
CA ILE A 107 3.34 5.56 12.38
C ILE A 107 3.92 4.15 12.33
N HIS A 108 3.38 3.28 11.49
CA HIS A 108 3.95 1.97 11.16
C HIS A 108 4.35 1.92 9.69
N ILE A 109 5.65 1.80 9.43
CA ILE A 109 6.23 1.66 8.10
C ILE A 109 6.71 0.22 7.90
N GLN A 110 6.29 -0.41 6.80
CA GLN A 110 6.63 -1.78 6.44
C GLN A 110 7.17 -1.86 5.02
N PHE A 111 8.25 -2.62 4.84
CA PHE A 111 8.83 -2.88 3.51
C PHE A 111 9.78 -4.08 3.53
N TYR A 112 10.10 -4.64 2.37
CA TYR A 112 11.04 -5.74 2.24
C TYR A 112 12.42 -5.29 1.77
N SER A 113 13.44 -5.69 2.53
CA SER A 113 14.86 -5.54 2.17
C SER A 113 15.46 -6.83 1.62
N GLU A 114 16.63 -6.68 1.00
CA GLU A 114 17.53 -7.80 0.76
C GLU A 114 17.93 -8.48 2.09
N PRO A 115 18.02 -9.82 2.15
CA PRO A 115 18.47 -10.48 3.37
C PRO A 115 19.96 -10.25 3.61
N SER A 116 20.38 -10.39 4.87
CA SER A 116 21.81 -10.52 5.22
C SER A 116 22.44 -11.76 4.57
N ALA A 117 23.77 -11.82 4.50
CA ALA A 117 24.47 -12.96 3.91
C ALA A 117 24.08 -14.31 4.55
N GLU A 118 23.80 -14.30 5.86
CA GLU A 118 23.32 -15.48 6.59
C GLU A 118 21.86 -15.81 6.25
N MET A 119 20.98 -14.80 6.25
CA MET A 119 19.55 -14.98 6.00
C MET A 119 19.23 -15.39 4.56
N LYS A 120 20.09 -15.02 3.60
CA LYS A 120 19.97 -15.41 2.18
C LYS A 120 19.91 -16.92 1.95
N LYS A 121 20.34 -17.74 2.92
CA LYS A 121 20.24 -19.21 2.85
C LYS A 121 18.82 -19.72 3.01
N TYR A 122 17.96 -18.94 3.66
CA TYR A 122 16.61 -19.35 4.07
C TYR A 122 15.52 -18.47 3.47
N PHE A 123 15.83 -17.20 3.23
CA PHE A 123 14.87 -16.19 2.79
C PHE A 123 15.39 -15.42 1.59
N ASN A 124 14.49 -15.11 0.67
CA ASN A 124 14.80 -14.28 -0.50
C ASN A 124 14.63 -12.78 -0.22
N ARG A 125 13.95 -12.43 0.89
CA ARG A 125 13.69 -11.06 1.36
C ARG A 125 13.46 -11.07 2.87
N VAL A 126 13.64 -9.93 3.52
CA VAL A 126 13.37 -9.74 4.95
C VAL A 126 12.38 -8.60 5.10
N LEU A 127 11.26 -8.86 5.79
CA LEU A 127 10.32 -7.81 6.17
C LEU A 127 10.97 -6.93 7.25
N ASN A 128 10.83 -5.61 7.13
CA ASN A 128 11.19 -4.68 8.17
C ASN A 128 9.94 -3.92 8.64
N ASN A 129 9.78 -3.82 9.95
CA ASN A 129 8.74 -3.04 10.60
C ASN A 129 9.41 -1.93 11.40
N PHE A 130 9.03 -0.68 11.12
CA PHE A 130 9.43 0.50 11.87
C PHE A 130 8.17 1.14 12.47
N ILE A 131 8.10 1.20 13.79
CA ILE A 131 6.95 1.72 14.53
C ILE A 131 7.43 2.96 15.29
N ILE A 132 6.87 4.11 14.97
CA ILE A 132 7.40 5.42 15.37
C ILE A 132 6.41 6.10 16.32
N PHE A 133 6.84 6.33 17.56
CA PHE A 133 6.08 7.03 18.58
C PHE A 133 6.63 8.43 18.79
N PHE A 134 5.74 9.41 18.87
CA PHE A 134 6.07 10.80 19.16
C PHE A 134 6.17 11.04 20.66
N CYS A 135 7.14 11.84 21.10
CA CYS A 135 7.36 12.12 22.51
C CYS A 135 7.95 13.52 22.76
N CYS A 136 8.01 13.89 24.03
CA CYS A 136 8.64 15.14 24.48
C CYS A 136 9.98 14.82 25.13
N THR A 137 11.07 15.40 24.62
CA THR A 137 12.40 15.35 25.25
C THR A 137 12.79 16.76 25.69
N ASN A 138 12.84 17.00 27.01
CA ASN A 138 13.13 18.30 27.62
C ASN A 138 12.22 19.45 27.12
N SER A 139 10.96 19.14 26.80
CA SER A 139 9.97 20.06 26.24
C SER A 139 8.58 19.77 26.81
N LEU A 140 7.69 20.76 26.74
CA LEU A 140 6.24 20.60 27.00
C LEU A 140 5.44 20.28 25.73
N GLU A 141 6.06 20.49 24.56
CA GLU A 141 5.51 20.19 23.25
C GLU A 141 6.27 19.02 22.62
N VAL A 142 5.59 18.23 21.80
CA VAL A 142 6.17 17.12 21.04
C VAL A 142 7.30 17.64 20.16
N ASN A 143 8.49 17.08 20.35
CA ASN A 143 9.71 17.53 19.69
C ASN A 143 10.70 16.39 19.42
N ASP A 144 10.34 15.15 19.76
CA ASP A 144 11.17 13.97 19.61
C ASP A 144 10.30 12.77 19.18
N PHE A 145 10.96 11.69 18.77
CA PHE A 145 10.32 10.42 18.48
C PHE A 145 11.22 9.26 18.91
N LYS A 146 10.61 8.11 19.15
CA LYS A 146 11.30 6.84 19.40
C LYS A 146 10.81 5.78 18.42
N ILE A 147 11.67 4.83 18.09
CA ILE A 147 11.37 3.79 17.10
C ILE A 147 11.46 2.41 17.75
N LEU A 148 10.42 1.62 17.57
CA LEU A 148 10.41 0.18 17.75
C LEU A 148 10.63 -0.51 16.40
N TYR A 149 11.42 -1.58 16.40
CA TYR A 149 11.79 -2.32 15.19
C TYR A 149 11.55 -3.82 15.34
N SER A 150 11.13 -4.46 14.26
CA SER A 150 11.07 -5.93 14.13
C SER A 150 11.29 -6.36 12.68
N SER A 151 11.95 -7.50 12.48
CA SER A 151 12.10 -8.13 11.17
C SER A 151 11.19 -9.35 10.96
N SER A 152 10.09 -9.43 11.69
CA SER A 152 9.16 -10.56 11.71
C SER A 152 7.80 -10.20 11.12
N HIS A 153 7.09 -11.21 10.60
CA HIS A 153 5.71 -11.06 10.19
C HIS A 153 4.78 -11.07 11.40
N PHE A 154 3.82 -10.15 11.43
CA PHE A 154 2.80 -10.11 12.47
C PHE A 154 1.62 -10.97 12.02
N ILE A 155 1.50 -12.16 12.61
CA ILE A 155 0.29 -13.02 12.45
C ILE A 155 -0.84 -12.50 13.34
N ASP A 156 -0.44 -11.95 14.49
CA ASP A 156 -1.28 -11.32 15.50
C ASP A 156 -0.64 -9.95 15.74
N TYR A 157 -1.39 -8.87 15.54
CA TYR A 157 -0.82 -7.52 15.51
C TYR A 157 -0.32 -7.10 16.89
N ILE A 158 -1.13 -7.30 17.94
CA ILE A 158 -0.76 -6.95 19.32
C ILE A 158 0.48 -7.73 19.76
N LYS A 159 0.51 -9.04 19.52
CA LYS A 159 1.69 -9.85 19.82
C LYS A 159 2.91 -9.36 19.03
N GLY A 160 2.73 -9.08 17.73
CA GLY A 160 3.78 -8.60 16.85
C GLY A 160 4.42 -7.29 17.33
N ILE A 161 3.61 -6.29 17.65
CA ILE A 161 4.12 -5.01 18.19
C ILE A 161 4.76 -5.20 19.58
N LEU A 162 4.23 -6.09 20.42
CA LEU A 162 4.81 -6.43 21.72
C LEU A 162 6.10 -7.27 21.63
N GLU A 163 6.46 -7.82 20.48
CA GLU A 163 7.75 -8.51 20.26
C GLU A 163 8.82 -7.58 19.66
N THR A 164 8.45 -6.35 19.29
CA THR A 164 9.41 -5.37 18.77
C THR A 164 10.40 -4.90 19.84
N GLU A 165 11.54 -4.41 19.38
CA GLU A 165 12.61 -3.90 20.23
C GLU A 165 12.91 -2.43 19.95
N SER A 166 13.36 -1.68 20.97
CA SER A 166 13.85 -0.31 20.77
C SER A 166 15.01 -0.29 19.78
N LEU A 167 14.92 0.61 18.82
CA LEU A 167 15.93 0.83 17.79
C LEU A 167 16.87 1.98 18.18
N ASP A 168 18.17 1.69 18.25
CA ASP A 168 19.22 2.71 18.18
C ASP A 168 19.78 2.72 16.75
N VAL A 169 19.39 3.74 15.97
CA VAL A 169 19.78 3.87 14.56
C VAL A 169 21.30 3.99 14.36
N ASN A 170 22.04 4.39 15.40
CA ASN A 170 23.49 4.55 15.36
C ASN A 170 24.24 3.29 15.81
N LYS A 171 23.53 2.30 16.36
CA LYS A 171 24.12 1.06 16.89
C LYS A 171 23.24 -0.15 16.53
N PRO A 172 23.20 -0.55 15.24
CA PRO A 172 22.50 -1.77 14.84
C PRO A 172 23.05 -2.99 15.59
N LYS A 173 22.16 -3.86 16.06
CA LYS A 173 22.48 -5.08 16.80
C LYS A 173 23.02 -6.20 15.91
N ASN A 174 22.66 -6.20 14.62
CA ASN A 174 23.07 -7.22 13.65
C ASN A 174 23.00 -6.67 12.20
N GLU A 175 23.56 -7.42 11.25
CA GLU A 175 23.60 -7.06 9.82
C GLU A 175 22.20 -6.85 9.22
N THR A 176 21.21 -7.64 9.64
CA THR A 176 19.83 -7.49 9.16
C THR A 176 19.25 -6.14 9.56
N GLN A 177 19.45 -5.71 10.80
CA GLN A 177 19.02 -4.40 11.29
C GLN A 177 19.82 -3.26 10.62
N GLU A 178 21.10 -3.47 10.33
CA GLU A 178 21.91 -2.49 9.59
C GLU A 178 21.38 -2.27 8.16
N ILE A 179 21.06 -3.35 7.45
CA ILE A 179 20.42 -3.29 6.13
C ILE A 179 19.04 -2.60 6.24
N GLY A 180 18.22 -3.01 7.21
CA GLY A 180 16.90 -2.42 7.45
C GLY A 180 16.97 -0.92 7.70
N ILE A 181 17.89 -0.42 8.55
CA ILE A 181 18.07 1.02 8.80
C ILE A 181 18.53 1.74 7.53
N LYS A 182 19.47 1.17 6.78
CA LYS A 182 19.96 1.77 5.53
C LYS A 182 18.83 1.94 4.51
N ASP A 183 18.02 0.90 4.34
CA ASP A 183 16.88 0.92 3.42
C ASP A 183 15.75 1.82 3.96
N PHE A 184 15.53 1.86 5.27
CA PHE A 184 14.58 2.77 5.91
C PHE A 184 14.89 4.23 5.60
N LYS A 185 16.17 4.63 5.60
CA LYS A 185 16.56 5.99 5.18
C LYS A 185 16.11 6.28 3.73
N LYS A 186 16.30 5.33 2.81
CA LYS A 186 15.83 5.48 1.42
C LYS A 186 14.31 5.53 1.34
N VAL A 187 13.63 4.71 2.14
CA VAL A 187 12.17 4.69 2.22
C VAL A 187 11.66 6.05 2.70
N LEU A 188 12.24 6.67 3.73
CA LEU A 188 11.86 8.03 4.15
C LEU A 188 12.05 9.05 3.02
N GLN A 189 13.16 8.98 2.28
CA GLN A 189 13.37 9.83 1.10
C GLN A 189 12.28 9.62 0.06
N ALA A 190 11.92 8.38 -0.21
CA ALA A 190 10.88 8.02 -1.17
C ALA A 190 9.51 8.53 -0.68
N ILE A 191 9.14 8.34 0.58
CA ILE A 191 7.90 8.89 1.15
C ILE A 191 7.84 10.40 0.93
N CYS A 192 8.92 11.13 1.23
CA CYS A 192 8.95 12.57 0.97
C CYS A 192 8.77 12.92 -0.51
N GLN A 193 9.41 12.17 -1.42
CA GLN A 193 9.24 12.36 -2.87
C GLN A 193 7.80 12.05 -3.33
N TYR A 194 7.19 10.98 -2.80
CA TYR A 194 5.84 10.54 -3.13
C TYR A 194 4.79 11.56 -2.68
N LEU A 195 4.97 12.11 -1.48
CA LEU A 195 4.07 13.09 -0.86
C LEU A 195 4.42 14.54 -1.23
N ASN A 196 5.45 14.75 -2.03
CA ASN A 196 5.97 16.09 -2.36
C ASN A 196 6.33 16.93 -1.11
N ILE A 197 6.87 16.29 -0.06
CA ILE A 197 7.40 16.94 1.14
C ILE A 197 8.81 17.45 0.84
N GLU A 198 9.05 18.73 1.13
CA GLU A 198 10.37 19.35 0.97
C GLU A 198 11.35 18.81 2.01
N ILE A 199 12.46 18.23 1.54
CA ILE A 199 13.56 17.79 2.41
C ILE A 199 14.54 18.96 2.57
N PRO A 200 14.81 19.42 3.81
CA PRO A 200 15.78 20.50 4.05
C PRO A 200 17.16 20.24 3.43
N GLU A 201 17.76 21.26 2.82
CA GLU A 201 19.05 21.17 2.10
C GLU A 201 20.22 20.66 2.97
N ASN A 202 20.13 20.79 4.29
CA ASN A 202 21.14 20.32 5.23
C ASN A 202 21.10 18.81 5.50
N ILE A 203 20.05 18.10 5.05
CA ILE A 203 19.93 16.65 5.19
C ILE A 203 20.72 15.95 4.08
N GLU A 204 21.56 14.99 4.47
CA GLU A 204 22.30 14.13 3.55
C GLU A 204 21.36 13.06 2.99
N LEU A 205 21.02 13.19 1.70
CA LEU A 205 20.14 12.25 1.02
C LEU A 205 20.81 10.87 0.86
N PRO A 206 20.11 9.78 1.19
CA PRO A 206 20.58 8.41 0.94
C PRO A 206 20.81 8.07 -0.53
N SER A 207 20.12 8.76 -1.44
CA SER A 207 20.27 8.63 -2.89
C SER A 207 20.12 9.99 -3.57
N SER A 208 20.88 10.24 -4.63
CA SER A 208 20.66 11.39 -5.51
C SER A 208 19.62 11.13 -6.61
N GLU A 209 19.09 9.91 -6.70
CA GLU A 209 18.11 9.53 -7.71
C GLU A 209 16.67 9.84 -7.25
N ASN A 210 15.75 9.98 -8.22
CA ASN A 210 14.33 9.88 -7.93
C ASN A 210 14.00 8.41 -7.65
N LEU A 211 13.61 8.13 -6.41
CA LEU A 211 13.34 6.80 -5.88
C LEU A 211 11.92 6.34 -6.15
N ILE A 212 10.99 7.27 -6.35
CA ILE A 212 9.63 6.90 -6.76
C ILE A 212 9.68 6.52 -8.23
N GLU A 213 9.22 5.31 -8.51
CA GLU A 213 8.84 4.91 -9.85
C GLU A 213 7.51 5.60 -10.20
N ILE A 214 7.55 6.93 -10.32
CA ILE A 214 6.50 7.63 -11.02
C ILE A 214 6.75 7.29 -12.47
N GLU A 215 6.11 6.25 -12.98
CA GLU A 215 5.81 6.25 -14.39
C GLU A 215 5.00 7.53 -14.63
N ASP A 216 5.66 8.58 -15.14
CA ASP A 216 4.96 9.71 -15.72
C ASP A 216 3.91 9.11 -16.65
N VAL A 217 2.64 9.24 -16.28
CA VAL A 217 1.55 8.66 -17.05
C VAL A 217 1.54 9.37 -18.40
N LYS A 218 2.11 8.70 -19.40
CA LYS A 218 2.22 9.18 -20.76
C LYS A 218 1.22 8.43 -21.62
N VAL A 219 1.15 8.80 -22.90
CA VAL A 219 0.25 8.11 -23.83
C VAL A 219 0.64 6.64 -23.94
N GLU A 220 1.94 6.33 -23.83
CA GLU A 220 2.47 4.97 -23.87
C GLU A 220 1.97 4.10 -22.72
N THR A 221 1.75 4.66 -21.52
CA THR A 221 1.16 3.95 -20.37
C THR A 221 -0.25 3.47 -20.69
N PHE A 222 -1.07 4.33 -21.30
CA PHE A 222 -2.40 3.94 -21.77
C PHE A 222 -2.34 2.97 -22.96
N GLU A 223 -1.38 3.13 -23.88
CA GLU A 223 -1.22 2.19 -24.99
C GLU A 223 -0.88 0.78 -24.49
N GLU A 224 0.00 0.68 -23.50
CA GLU A 224 0.32 -0.59 -22.85
C GLU A 224 -0.92 -1.18 -22.18
N PHE A 225 -1.61 -0.40 -21.34
CA PHE A 225 -2.82 -0.84 -20.65
C PHE A 225 -3.86 -1.41 -21.63
N ILE A 226 -4.18 -0.64 -22.68
CA ILE A 226 -5.17 -1.03 -23.70
C ILE A 226 -4.74 -2.31 -24.42
N ARG A 227 -3.45 -2.46 -24.76
CA ARG A 227 -2.95 -3.69 -25.39
C ARG A 227 -3.12 -4.90 -24.48
N LEU A 228 -2.87 -4.76 -23.18
CA LEU A 228 -2.99 -5.88 -22.25
C LEU A 228 -4.46 -6.28 -22.02
N VAL A 229 -5.36 -5.32 -21.79
CA VAL A 229 -6.79 -5.63 -21.56
C VAL A 229 -7.50 -6.13 -22.82
N SER A 230 -7.01 -5.79 -24.01
CA SER A 230 -7.50 -6.35 -25.29
C SER A 230 -6.75 -7.61 -25.72
N ARG A 231 -5.78 -8.11 -24.93
CA ARG A 231 -4.85 -9.19 -25.32
C ARG A 231 -4.18 -8.98 -26.69
N GLY A 232 -3.98 -7.72 -27.08
CA GLY A 232 -3.41 -7.31 -28.36
C GLY A 232 -4.43 -7.23 -29.51
N ASN A 233 -5.70 -7.57 -29.30
CA ASN A 233 -6.78 -7.48 -30.29
C ASN A 233 -7.31 -6.04 -30.39
N ILE A 234 -6.47 -5.10 -30.78
CA ILE A 234 -6.88 -3.73 -31.07
C ILE A 234 -6.09 -3.18 -32.26
N GLU A 235 -6.80 -2.51 -33.17
CA GLU A 235 -6.15 -1.84 -34.31
C GLU A 235 -5.28 -0.68 -33.83
N GLU A 236 -4.08 -0.53 -34.42
CA GLU A 236 -3.12 0.53 -34.06
C GLU A 236 -3.74 1.94 -34.10
N LYS A 237 -4.65 2.19 -35.04
CA LYS A 237 -5.34 3.47 -35.17
C LYS A 237 -6.26 3.74 -33.97
N ASP A 238 -7.01 2.74 -33.53
CA ASP A 238 -7.94 2.88 -32.40
C ASP A 238 -7.19 2.90 -31.08
N LEU A 239 -6.12 2.12 -30.94
CA LEU A 239 -5.18 2.20 -29.83
C LEU A 239 -4.66 3.63 -29.62
N LYS A 240 -4.12 4.25 -30.67
CA LYS A 240 -3.59 5.62 -30.60
C LYS A 240 -4.67 6.65 -30.29
N LYS A 241 -5.89 6.44 -30.80
CA LYS A 241 -7.03 7.33 -30.57
C LYS A 241 -7.51 7.25 -29.11
N GLN A 242 -7.73 6.04 -28.60
CA GLN A 242 -8.23 5.81 -27.25
C GLN A 242 -7.20 6.20 -26.19
N SER A 243 -5.92 5.86 -26.38
CA SER A 243 -4.85 6.23 -25.44
C SER A 243 -4.73 7.75 -25.27
N LYS A 244 -4.86 8.51 -26.36
CA LYS A 244 -4.88 9.99 -26.30
C LYS A 244 -6.14 10.53 -25.62
N LYS A 245 -7.29 9.90 -25.82
CA LYS A 245 -8.55 10.28 -25.16
C LYS A 245 -8.45 10.06 -23.65
N LEU A 246 -7.99 8.88 -23.23
CA LEU A 246 -7.79 8.51 -21.83
C LEU A 246 -6.76 9.43 -21.15
N LEU A 247 -5.60 9.66 -21.77
CA LEU A 247 -4.60 10.59 -21.21
C LEU A 247 -5.15 12.02 -21.06
N LYS A 248 -5.95 12.49 -22.03
CA LYS A 248 -6.57 13.82 -21.95
C LYS A 248 -7.56 13.90 -20.78
N ASN A 249 -8.31 12.82 -20.53
CA ASN A 249 -9.27 12.76 -19.43
C ASN A 249 -8.56 12.64 -18.08
N PHE A 250 -7.52 11.82 -17.99
CA PHE A 250 -6.65 11.71 -16.81
C PHE A 250 -6.08 13.07 -16.39
N LYS A 251 -5.56 13.85 -17.35
CA LYS A 251 -4.99 15.18 -17.09
C LYS A 251 -6.01 16.27 -16.75
N LYS A 252 -7.30 16.04 -17.00
CA LYS A 252 -8.33 17.05 -16.72
C LYS A 252 -8.71 17.13 -15.25
N GLU A 253 -8.33 16.15 -14.42
CA GLU A 253 -8.72 16.06 -13.00
C GLU A 253 -10.22 16.38 -12.78
N SER A 254 -11.09 15.89 -13.69
CA SER A 254 -12.53 16.15 -13.53
C SER A 254 -12.97 15.52 -12.23
N LYS A 255 -13.54 16.32 -11.32
CA LYS A 255 -14.13 15.81 -10.06
C LYS A 255 -15.54 15.27 -10.27
N GLU A 256 -16.08 15.37 -11.49
CA GLU A 256 -17.41 14.88 -11.82
C GLU A 256 -17.34 13.40 -12.20
N TYR A 257 -17.68 12.56 -11.23
CA TYR A 257 -17.75 11.11 -11.31
C TYR A 257 -18.43 10.58 -12.59
N HIS A 258 -19.55 11.19 -12.99
CA HIS A 258 -20.28 10.79 -14.20
C HIS A 258 -19.45 10.94 -15.48
N GLU A 259 -18.67 12.02 -15.62
CA GLU A 259 -17.81 12.22 -16.79
C GLU A 259 -16.67 11.19 -16.82
N ILE A 260 -16.15 10.80 -15.67
CA ILE A 260 -15.07 9.79 -15.58
C ILE A 260 -15.61 8.42 -16.03
N VAL A 261 -16.71 7.98 -15.43
CA VAL A 261 -17.30 6.66 -15.69
C VAL A 261 -17.79 6.54 -17.13
N GLU A 262 -18.51 7.53 -17.68
CA GLU A 262 -18.96 7.48 -19.08
C GLU A 262 -17.78 7.37 -20.07
N ASN A 263 -16.65 8.01 -19.76
CA ASN A 263 -15.48 7.98 -20.63
C ASN A 263 -14.76 6.62 -20.58
N HIS A 264 -14.64 6.01 -19.40
CA HIS A 264 -14.07 4.66 -19.25
C HIS A 264 -15.00 3.61 -19.85
N TRP A 265 -16.31 3.72 -19.60
CA TRP A 265 -17.34 2.89 -20.19
C TRP A 265 -17.26 2.87 -21.72
N SER A 266 -17.23 4.05 -22.34
CA SER A 266 -17.08 4.20 -23.79
C SER A 266 -15.77 3.61 -24.33
N PHE A 267 -14.71 3.50 -23.52
CA PHE A 267 -13.48 2.82 -23.90
C PHE A 267 -13.65 1.30 -23.86
N PHE A 268 -14.20 0.76 -22.77
CA PHE A 268 -14.40 -0.68 -22.64
C PHE A 268 -15.38 -1.22 -23.69
N GLU A 269 -16.45 -0.50 -24.02
CA GLU A 269 -17.32 -0.83 -25.16
C GLU A 269 -16.60 -0.86 -26.52
N SER A 270 -15.43 -0.23 -26.61
CA SER A 270 -14.62 -0.20 -27.85
C SER A 270 -13.56 -1.30 -27.91
N ILE A 271 -13.46 -2.14 -26.89
CA ILE A 271 -12.62 -3.36 -26.87
C ILE A 271 -13.52 -4.58 -26.65
N ASP A 272 -12.97 -5.78 -26.87
CA ASP A 272 -13.68 -7.04 -26.60
C ASP A 272 -13.95 -7.17 -25.09
N CYS A 273 -15.18 -6.83 -24.69
CA CYS A 273 -15.68 -6.97 -23.33
C CYS A 273 -17.10 -7.54 -23.33
N TRP A 274 -17.49 -8.11 -22.19
CA TRP A 274 -18.85 -8.55 -21.94
C TRP A 274 -19.47 -7.69 -20.83
N ASN A 275 -20.42 -6.85 -21.22
CA ASN A 275 -21.29 -6.16 -20.28
C ASN A 275 -22.43 -7.09 -19.87
N SER A 276 -22.53 -7.37 -18.57
CA SER A 276 -23.55 -8.25 -18.00
C SER A 276 -24.31 -7.53 -16.89
N ASP A 277 -25.61 -7.78 -16.80
CA ASP A 277 -26.37 -7.46 -15.58
C ASP A 277 -25.79 -8.27 -14.40
N TRP A 278 -26.02 -7.87 -13.15
CA TRP A 278 -25.55 -8.63 -11.99
C TRP A 278 -26.13 -10.05 -11.94
N LYS A 279 -27.24 -10.29 -12.66
CA LYS A 279 -27.83 -11.61 -12.87
C LYS A 279 -27.51 -12.16 -14.25
N PHE A 280 -26.65 -13.16 -14.30
CA PHE A 280 -26.40 -13.97 -15.49
C PHE A 280 -26.36 -15.46 -15.13
N ASP A 281 -26.68 -16.30 -16.10
CA ASP A 281 -26.64 -17.74 -15.99
C ASP A 281 -25.34 -18.33 -16.57
N PRO A 282 -25.07 -19.63 -16.32
CA PRO A 282 -23.87 -20.28 -16.84
C PRO A 282 -23.79 -20.26 -18.36
N GLU A 283 -24.92 -20.42 -19.05
CA GLU A 283 -24.99 -20.44 -20.52
C GLU A 283 -24.58 -19.09 -21.13
N ASP A 284 -25.04 -17.98 -20.54
CA ASP A 284 -24.59 -16.63 -20.90
C ASP A 284 -23.07 -16.51 -20.70
N ALA A 285 -22.55 -16.92 -19.55
CA ALA A 285 -21.13 -16.84 -19.26
C ALA A 285 -20.27 -17.68 -20.22
N GLU A 286 -20.68 -18.93 -20.49
CA GLU A 286 -20.02 -19.79 -21.47
C GLU A 286 -20.03 -19.16 -22.85
N TYR A 287 -21.18 -18.65 -23.31
CA TYR A 287 -21.31 -18.00 -24.61
C TYR A 287 -20.41 -16.77 -24.74
N PHE A 288 -20.56 -15.78 -23.86
CA PHE A 288 -19.85 -14.51 -23.98
C PHE A 288 -18.35 -14.68 -23.76
N ILE A 289 -17.92 -15.51 -22.81
CA ILE A 289 -16.48 -15.74 -22.61
C ILE A 289 -15.90 -16.51 -23.79
N SER A 290 -16.62 -17.47 -24.38
CA SER A 290 -16.18 -18.16 -25.61
C SER A 290 -15.95 -17.18 -26.75
N GLU A 291 -16.88 -16.24 -26.95
CA GLU A 291 -16.74 -15.16 -27.94
C GLU A 291 -15.53 -14.28 -27.64
N LEU A 292 -15.34 -13.89 -26.37
CA LEU A 292 -14.16 -13.11 -25.97
C LEU A 292 -12.88 -13.86 -26.32
N ILE A 293 -12.75 -15.14 -25.97
CA ILE A 293 -11.50 -15.90 -26.17
C ILE A 293 -11.32 -16.48 -27.58
N GLY A 294 -12.38 -16.47 -28.41
CA GLY A 294 -12.37 -17.02 -29.78
C GLY A 294 -12.36 -18.55 -29.84
N GLU A 295 -12.72 -19.23 -28.75
CA GLU A 295 -12.81 -20.69 -28.65
C GLU A 295 -13.86 -21.11 -27.62
N ASP A 296 -14.46 -22.28 -27.81
CA ASP A 296 -15.48 -22.79 -26.90
C ASP A 296 -14.93 -23.00 -25.48
N LEU A 297 -15.57 -22.35 -24.52
CA LEU A 297 -15.37 -22.51 -23.09
C LEU A 297 -16.58 -23.20 -22.48
N ASN A 298 -16.36 -24.38 -21.91
CA ASN A 298 -17.32 -25.05 -21.06
C ASN A 298 -16.68 -25.31 -19.70
N PHE A 299 -17.47 -25.27 -18.63
CA PHE A 299 -16.98 -25.56 -17.28
C PHE A 299 -18.01 -26.33 -16.46
N GLU A 300 -17.53 -27.14 -15.51
CA GLU A 300 -18.40 -27.89 -14.60
C GLU A 300 -18.75 -27.00 -13.40
N TYR A 301 -20.04 -26.89 -13.10
CA TYR A 301 -20.59 -26.13 -11.99
C TYR A 301 -21.73 -26.93 -11.32
N PRO A 302 -22.00 -26.72 -10.02
CA PRO A 302 -23.18 -27.28 -9.37
C PRO A 302 -24.48 -26.77 -10.00
N GLU A 303 -25.52 -27.60 -10.02
CA GLU A 303 -26.86 -27.15 -10.39
C GLU A 303 -27.27 -25.94 -9.52
N GLU A 304 -28.04 -25.02 -10.11
CA GLU A 304 -28.50 -23.77 -9.48
C GLU A 304 -27.40 -22.75 -9.11
N THR A 305 -26.22 -22.82 -9.76
CA THR A 305 -25.17 -21.79 -9.62
C THR A 305 -25.39 -20.64 -10.62
N TYR A 306 -25.35 -19.39 -10.16
CA TYR A 306 -25.60 -18.20 -10.99
C TYR A 306 -24.68 -17.05 -10.63
N SER A 307 -24.51 -16.09 -11.56
CA SER A 307 -23.92 -14.78 -11.26
C SER A 307 -22.51 -14.89 -10.64
N HIS A 308 -22.23 -14.17 -9.55
CA HIS A 308 -20.90 -14.18 -8.90
C HIS A 308 -20.47 -15.55 -8.37
N ASP A 309 -21.41 -16.46 -8.05
CA ASP A 309 -21.07 -17.82 -7.62
C ASP A 309 -20.43 -18.64 -8.75
N LEU A 310 -20.53 -18.19 -10.01
CA LEU A 310 -19.88 -18.83 -11.15
C LEU A 310 -18.38 -18.52 -11.26
N PHE A 311 -17.89 -17.44 -10.63
CA PHE A 311 -16.50 -16.98 -10.80
C PHE A 311 -15.44 -18.06 -10.51
N PRO A 312 -15.51 -18.84 -9.42
CA PRO A 312 -14.50 -19.86 -9.14
C PRO A 312 -14.41 -20.94 -10.24
N TYR A 313 -15.54 -21.28 -10.86
CA TYR A 313 -15.63 -22.29 -11.90
C TYR A 313 -15.11 -21.77 -13.24
N ILE A 314 -15.49 -20.54 -13.60
CA ILE A 314 -14.98 -19.83 -14.77
C ILE A 314 -13.46 -19.67 -14.67
N GLN A 315 -12.96 -19.17 -13.53
CA GLN A 315 -11.52 -18.99 -13.30
C GLN A 315 -10.76 -20.31 -13.38
N SER A 316 -11.33 -21.40 -12.85
CA SER A 316 -10.73 -22.74 -12.94
C SER A 316 -10.61 -23.22 -14.39
N ALA A 317 -11.57 -22.88 -15.26
CA ALA A 317 -11.56 -23.25 -16.66
C ALA A 317 -10.62 -22.37 -17.50
N LEU A 318 -10.57 -21.06 -17.24
CA LEU A 318 -9.66 -20.12 -17.89
C LEU A 318 -8.20 -20.36 -17.50
N LYS A 319 -7.93 -20.76 -16.24
CA LYS A 319 -6.58 -21.09 -15.77
C LYS A 319 -5.92 -22.19 -16.60
N LYS A 320 -6.68 -23.17 -17.11
CA LYS A 320 -6.18 -24.23 -18.00
C LYS A 320 -5.64 -23.69 -19.33
N ARG A 321 -6.07 -22.49 -19.72
CA ARG A 321 -5.67 -21.76 -20.94
C ARG A 321 -4.69 -20.63 -20.65
N ASN A 322 -4.20 -20.53 -19.41
CA ASN A 322 -3.37 -19.41 -18.95
C ASN A 322 -4.07 -18.04 -19.11
N LEU A 323 -5.39 -18.02 -18.89
CA LEU A 323 -6.24 -16.84 -18.94
C LEU A 323 -6.87 -16.57 -17.57
N GLU A 324 -7.36 -15.35 -17.37
CA GLU A 324 -8.06 -14.91 -16.16
C GLU A 324 -9.21 -13.96 -16.53
N LEU A 325 -10.37 -14.17 -15.91
CA LEU A 325 -11.49 -13.24 -15.99
C LEU A 325 -11.24 -12.07 -15.04
N MET A 326 -11.45 -10.86 -15.53
CA MET A 326 -11.33 -9.63 -14.75
C MET A 326 -12.54 -8.74 -15.04
N THR A 327 -12.81 -7.77 -14.16
CA THR A 327 -13.88 -6.79 -14.39
C THR A 327 -13.36 -5.37 -14.20
N TYR A 328 -13.86 -4.45 -15.01
CA TYR A 328 -13.78 -3.03 -14.70
C TYR A 328 -14.82 -2.68 -13.62
N ASP A 329 -14.45 -1.83 -12.67
CA ASP A 329 -15.38 -1.36 -11.64
C ASP A 329 -16.31 -0.28 -12.22
N THR A 330 -17.57 -0.65 -12.40
CA THR A 330 -18.61 0.23 -12.92
C THR A 330 -19.21 1.10 -11.82
N HIS A 331 -18.98 0.72 -10.55
CA HIS A 331 -19.72 1.07 -9.34
C HIS A 331 -21.25 1.02 -9.47
N GLY A 332 -21.75 0.23 -10.42
CA GLY A 332 -23.16 -0.04 -10.63
C GLY A 332 -23.50 -1.49 -10.32
N ASP A 333 -24.79 -1.85 -10.48
CA ASP A 333 -25.29 -3.21 -10.33
C ASP A 333 -25.03 -4.06 -11.59
N ASN A 334 -23.91 -3.85 -12.28
CA ASN A 334 -23.57 -4.54 -13.52
C ASN A 334 -22.06 -4.77 -13.63
N TYR A 335 -21.69 -5.82 -14.35
CA TYR A 335 -20.29 -6.19 -14.58
C TYR A 335 -19.84 -5.82 -15.98
N LEU A 336 -18.57 -5.46 -16.11
CA LEU A 336 -17.93 -5.22 -17.39
C LEU A 336 -16.69 -6.10 -17.49
N PHE A 337 -16.92 -7.33 -17.92
CA PHE A 337 -15.92 -8.38 -17.94
C PHE A 337 -14.99 -8.26 -19.14
N PHE A 338 -13.72 -8.62 -18.93
CA PHE A 338 -12.76 -8.87 -19.98
C PHE A 338 -11.86 -10.04 -19.58
N VAL A 339 -11.18 -10.63 -20.56
CA VAL A 339 -10.25 -11.76 -20.32
C VAL A 339 -8.83 -11.30 -20.57
N ALA A 340 -7.95 -11.53 -19.60
CA ALA A 340 -6.52 -11.21 -19.69
C ALA A 340 -5.67 -12.49 -19.78
N ASN A 341 -4.44 -12.36 -20.29
CA ASN A 341 -3.44 -13.42 -20.11
C ASN A 341 -3.02 -13.44 -18.63
N LYS A 342 -2.92 -14.62 -18.04
CA LYS A 342 -2.58 -14.79 -16.61
C LYS A 342 -1.25 -14.11 -16.22
N ASN A 343 -0.28 -14.08 -17.14
CA ASN A 343 1.03 -13.46 -16.92
C ASN A 343 0.98 -11.92 -16.95
N ASP A 344 -0.06 -11.34 -17.55
CA ASP A 344 -0.20 -9.90 -17.73
C ASP A 344 -1.01 -9.26 -16.58
N VAL A 345 -1.76 -10.05 -15.81
CA VAL A 345 -2.67 -9.58 -14.75
C VAL A 345 -1.97 -8.66 -13.74
N GLY A 346 -0.77 -9.03 -13.29
CA GLY A 346 0.00 -8.20 -12.35
C GLY A 346 0.34 -6.82 -12.93
N ARG A 347 0.65 -6.74 -14.24
CA ARG A 347 0.94 -5.47 -14.93
C ARG A 347 -0.33 -4.68 -15.23
N ILE A 348 -1.44 -5.35 -15.53
CA ILE A 348 -2.76 -4.72 -15.70
C ILE A 348 -3.18 -4.01 -14.40
N LEU A 349 -3.04 -4.67 -13.24
CA LEU A 349 -3.38 -4.08 -11.94
C LEU A 349 -2.49 -2.87 -11.61
N GLU A 350 -1.18 -2.97 -11.86
CA GLU A 350 -0.26 -1.84 -11.69
C GLU A 350 -0.61 -0.66 -12.62
N LEU A 351 -0.91 -0.93 -13.90
CA LEU A 351 -1.33 0.11 -14.84
C LEU A 351 -2.71 0.68 -14.49
N SER A 352 -3.61 -0.11 -13.90
CA SER A 352 -4.91 0.35 -13.38
C SER A 352 -4.71 1.42 -12.31
N GLU A 353 -3.81 1.18 -11.35
CA GLU A 353 -3.44 2.16 -10.32
C GLU A 353 -2.82 3.43 -10.93
N LEU A 354 -1.86 3.28 -11.86
CA LEU A 354 -1.21 4.40 -12.53
C LEU A 354 -2.20 5.23 -13.36
N THR A 355 -3.11 4.58 -14.07
CA THR A 355 -4.07 5.23 -14.98
C THR A 355 -5.35 5.68 -14.29
N LYS A 356 -5.58 5.28 -13.04
CA LYS A 356 -6.84 5.47 -12.28
C LYS A 356 -8.06 4.86 -12.99
N ILE A 357 -7.86 3.75 -13.69
CA ILE A 357 -8.92 2.96 -14.30
C ILE A 357 -9.09 1.73 -13.42
N GLU A 358 -10.14 1.68 -12.60
CA GLU A 358 -10.31 0.65 -11.58
C GLU A 358 -10.61 -0.73 -12.17
N ILE A 359 -9.73 -1.69 -11.89
CA ILE A 359 -9.83 -3.08 -12.34
C ILE A 359 -9.83 -4.01 -11.14
N ASN A 360 -10.83 -4.89 -11.07
CA ASN A 360 -10.96 -5.89 -10.03
C ASN A 360 -10.61 -7.28 -10.59
N GLN A 361 -9.79 -8.00 -9.82
CA GLN A 361 -9.56 -9.43 -10.00
C GLN A 361 -10.71 -10.19 -9.30
N LEU A 362 -11.32 -11.16 -10.01
CA LEU A 362 -12.52 -11.89 -9.59
C LEU A 362 -12.22 -13.24 -8.93
#